data_AF-A0A838FBH8-F1
#
_entry.id   AF-A0A838FBH8-F1
#
_cell.length_a   1.000
_cell.length_b   1.000
_cell.length_c   1.000
_cell.angle_alpha   90.00
_cell.angle_beta   90.00
_cell.angle_gamma   90.00
#
_symmetry.space_group_name_H-M   'P 1'
#
loop_
_entity.id
_entity.type
_entity.pdbx_description
1 polymer ?
#
loop_
_entity_poly.entity_id
_entity_poly.type
_entity_poly.pdbx_seq_one_letter_code
_entity_poly.pdbx_strand_id
1 'polypeptide(L)'
;PPLGEVFRKGKNSIGGDTNNRKFTLLGDPALTLDYPTFGITTSSINSQPVGTVQDTLQALEKVTISGSVNDLNGNVMNDFNGTLYPTVYDKPITYQTLVNDPSSQLRNFVLQKNIVYNGKASVKNGIFTFSFIVPKDISYQYGFGKLSYYAENGMIDAHGYKNDVVIGGIADSASLDATGPEIEVFMNDEKFVPGGITDENPTILVKLNDENGVNTVGTGIGHDIAGTLDNDSKNILVMNDFYTSDLDSYQSGEVLYPLKALAEGAHTVTVKAWDVYNNSSEGTTDFIVSTSAEMALAHVLNYPNPFTTRTEFMFEHNMPGQMLNVMIQVYTISGKLIKTLHENVIPEMSVSSADNKISDGGYRVNGIFWDGNDDFGDNIGKGVYVYKVTVRAENGMKADTFEKLVVLK
;
A
#
# COMPACT_ATOMS: atom_id res chain seq x y z
N PRO A 1 9.47 28.95 11.31
CA PRO A 1 10.22 30.16 10.90
C PRO A 1 10.24 30.27 9.37
N PRO A 2 10.23 31.48 8.79
CA PRO A 2 10.38 31.66 7.34
C PRO A 2 11.74 31.14 6.85
N LEU A 3 11.78 30.56 5.65
CA LEU A 3 12.99 29.99 5.05
C LEU A 3 14.12 31.02 4.96
N GLY A 4 13.80 32.27 4.63
CA GLY A 4 14.76 33.38 4.56
C GLY A 4 15.39 33.71 5.91
N GLU A 5 14.64 33.57 7.01
CA GLU A 5 15.19 33.81 8.35
C GLU A 5 16.16 32.69 8.75
N VAL A 6 15.79 31.43 8.48
CA VAL A 6 16.66 30.26 8.69
C VAL A 6 17.95 30.41 7.87
N PHE A 7 17.83 30.76 6.60
CA PHE A 7 18.96 30.97 5.71
C PHE A 7 19.88 32.10 6.19
N ARG A 8 19.31 33.26 6.56
CA ARG A 8 20.07 34.40 7.11
C ARG A 8 20.81 34.02 8.39
N LYS A 9 20.16 33.32 9.33
CA LYS A 9 20.77 32.85 10.58
C LYS A 9 21.91 31.88 10.31
N GLY A 10 21.68 30.87 9.46
CA GLY A 10 22.71 29.90 9.07
C GLY A 10 23.93 30.58 8.44
N LYS A 11 23.71 31.47 7.46
CA LYS A 11 24.76 32.26 6.80
C LYS A 11 25.60 33.08 7.77
N ASN A 12 24.97 33.76 8.70
CA ASN A 12 25.66 34.63 9.63
C ASN A 12 26.36 33.87 10.77
N SER A 13 25.99 32.60 11.02
CA SER A 13 26.63 31.77 12.06
C SER A 13 28.01 31.23 11.68
N ILE A 14 28.35 31.16 10.38
CA ILE A 14 29.59 30.56 9.85
C ILE A 14 30.52 31.64 9.27
N GLY A 15 30.72 32.75 10.00
CA GLY A 15 31.45 33.92 9.52
C GLY A 15 32.83 33.60 8.94
N GLY A 16 33.05 33.93 7.67
CA GLY A 16 34.37 33.85 7.01
C GLY A 16 34.65 32.59 6.17
N ASP A 17 33.78 31.57 6.19
CA ASP A 17 33.97 30.39 5.33
C ASP A 17 33.57 30.68 3.88
N THR A 18 34.50 30.48 2.93
CA THR A 18 34.21 30.59 1.49
C THR A 18 33.12 29.63 1.03
N ASN A 19 32.97 28.48 1.69
CA ASN A 19 31.96 27.48 1.41
C ASN A 19 30.55 28.00 1.68
N ASN A 20 30.41 28.92 2.64
CA ASN A 20 29.14 29.59 2.90
C ASN A 20 28.63 30.31 1.64
N ARG A 21 29.50 30.87 0.78
CA ARG A 21 29.09 31.56 -0.46
C ARG A 21 28.45 30.64 -1.52
N LYS A 22 28.56 29.32 -1.37
CA LYS A 22 28.06 28.33 -2.35
C LYS A 22 26.58 27.96 -2.18
N PHE A 23 25.97 28.32 -1.04
CA PHE A 23 24.57 28.03 -0.77
C PHE A 23 23.70 29.27 -0.99
N THR A 24 22.66 29.20 -1.80
CA THR A 24 21.73 30.31 -2.05
C THR A 24 20.30 29.82 -1.88
N LEU A 25 19.46 30.59 -1.19
CA LEU A 25 18.02 30.34 -1.18
C LEU A 25 17.44 30.87 -2.50
N LEU A 26 16.87 29.96 -3.30
CA LEU A 26 16.08 30.30 -4.48
C LEU A 26 14.61 30.08 -4.14
N GLY A 27 13.80 31.13 -4.15
CA GLY A 27 12.39 31.07 -3.80
C GLY A 27 11.96 32.24 -2.91
N ASP A 28 10.73 32.16 -2.41
CA ASP A 28 10.17 33.17 -1.50
C ASP A 28 10.78 33.02 -0.09
N PRO A 29 11.55 34.01 0.41
CA PRO A 29 12.12 33.96 1.74
C PRO A 29 11.07 34.05 2.86
N ALA A 30 9.85 34.48 2.57
CA ALA A 30 8.74 34.55 3.52
C ALA A 30 8.02 33.20 3.71
N LEU A 31 8.23 32.23 2.82
CA LEU A 31 7.59 30.92 2.90
C LEU A 31 8.01 30.18 4.18
N THR A 32 7.04 29.55 4.82
CA THR A 32 7.24 28.68 5.98
C THR A 32 7.01 27.23 5.58
N LEU A 33 7.71 26.30 6.22
CA LEU A 33 7.29 24.91 6.17
C LEU A 33 5.90 24.81 6.80
N ASP A 34 5.08 23.93 6.24
CA ASP A 34 3.76 23.63 6.77
C ASP A 34 3.92 22.77 8.02
N TYR A 35 4.00 23.42 9.18
CA TYR A 35 4.17 22.74 10.45
C TYR A 35 2.80 22.37 10.99
N PRO A 36 2.60 21.13 11.47
CA PRO A 36 1.32 20.77 12.04
C PRO A 36 0.97 21.65 13.23
N THR A 37 -0.29 22.04 13.33
CA THR A 37 -0.72 23.14 14.23
C THR A 37 -0.80 22.68 15.68
N PHE A 38 -1.28 21.46 15.92
CA PHE A 38 -1.59 20.95 17.25
C PHE A 38 -0.54 19.97 17.79
N GLY A 39 -0.61 19.67 19.09
CA GLY A 39 0.38 18.83 19.77
C GLY A 39 -0.10 17.40 20.01
N ILE A 40 0.81 16.43 20.00
CA ILE A 40 0.55 15.04 20.38
C ILE A 40 1.42 14.67 21.58
N THR A 41 0.82 14.06 22.61
CA THR A 41 1.53 13.58 23.79
C THR A 41 1.30 12.08 24.02
N THR A 42 2.34 11.39 24.48
CA THR A 42 2.22 10.00 24.96
C THR A 42 1.79 10.01 26.42
N SER A 43 0.71 9.31 26.75
CA SER A 43 0.17 9.20 28.11
C SER A 43 0.67 7.95 28.82
N SER A 44 0.77 6.82 28.13
CA SER A 44 1.24 5.56 28.70
C SER A 44 1.96 4.68 27.69
N ILE A 45 2.83 3.81 28.22
CA ILE A 45 3.51 2.71 27.53
C ILE A 45 3.22 1.46 28.36
N ASN A 46 2.71 0.39 27.72
CA ASN A 46 2.30 -0.86 28.37
C ASN A 46 1.37 -0.64 29.59
N SER A 47 0.40 0.26 29.43
CA SER A 47 -0.53 0.69 30.48
C SER A 47 0.11 1.38 31.70
N GLN A 48 1.43 1.61 31.69
CA GLN A 48 2.12 2.40 32.71
C GLN A 48 2.18 3.87 32.28
N PRO A 49 1.77 4.81 33.16
CA PRO A 49 1.90 6.23 32.87
C PRO A 49 3.34 6.63 32.57
N VAL A 50 3.52 7.47 31.56
CA VAL A 50 4.84 8.03 31.26
C VAL A 50 5.33 8.85 32.46
N GLY A 51 6.56 8.58 32.93
CA GLY A 51 7.23 9.35 33.99
C GLY A 51 7.27 8.69 35.38
N THR A 52 6.63 7.54 35.59
CA THR A 52 6.70 6.78 36.86
C THR A 52 7.72 5.64 36.81
N VAL A 53 7.77 4.91 35.70
CA VAL A 53 8.73 3.82 35.43
C VAL A 53 9.29 4.01 34.02
N GLN A 54 10.60 3.87 33.87
CA GLN A 54 11.22 3.87 32.55
C GLN A 54 11.02 2.49 31.94
N ASP A 55 10.02 2.37 31.08
CA ASP A 55 9.76 1.14 30.35
C ASP A 55 10.80 0.94 29.25
N THR A 56 11.23 -0.31 29.09
CA THR A 56 12.24 -0.70 28.11
C THR A 56 11.56 -1.52 27.05
N LEU A 57 11.57 -1.04 25.80
CA LEU A 57 11.04 -1.81 24.68
C LEU A 57 12.08 -2.86 24.28
N GLN A 58 11.77 -4.13 24.55
CA GLN A 58 12.66 -5.25 24.28
C GLN A 58 12.28 -5.93 22.96
N ALA A 59 13.26 -6.54 22.26
CA ALA A 59 12.96 -7.33 21.07
C ALA A 59 11.96 -8.46 21.39
N LEU A 60 11.02 -8.71 20.47
CA LEU A 60 9.94 -9.70 20.56
C LEU A 60 8.87 -9.40 21.65
N GLU A 61 8.94 -8.23 22.28
CA GLU A 61 7.90 -7.77 23.20
C GLU A 61 6.75 -7.12 22.41
N LYS A 62 5.50 -7.40 22.84
CA LYS A 62 4.33 -6.64 22.38
C LYS A 62 4.21 -5.36 23.21
N VAL A 63 4.34 -4.23 22.53
CA VAL A 63 4.28 -2.89 23.13
C VAL A 63 2.92 -2.27 22.82
N THR A 64 2.34 -1.57 23.79
CA THR A 64 1.13 -0.76 23.59
C THR A 64 1.38 0.68 24.01
N ILE A 65 1.12 1.62 23.10
CA ILE A 65 1.33 3.05 23.29
C ILE A 65 -0.03 3.75 23.26
N SER A 66 -0.29 4.59 24.25
CA SER A 66 -1.49 5.44 24.28
C SER A 66 -1.11 6.91 24.45
N GLY A 67 -1.99 7.80 23.99
CA GLY A 67 -1.75 9.23 24.07
C GLY A 67 -2.96 10.05 23.64
N SER A 68 -2.73 11.35 23.49
CA SER A 68 -3.77 12.30 23.07
C SER A 68 -3.26 13.36 22.11
N VAL A 69 -4.18 13.83 21.27
CA VAL A 69 -4.06 15.07 20.48
C VAL A 69 -4.57 16.22 21.35
N ASN A 70 -3.77 17.28 21.44
CA ASN A 70 -3.97 18.39 22.36
C ASN A 70 -3.93 19.74 21.67
N ASP A 71 -4.70 20.67 22.20
CA ASP A 71 -4.70 22.07 21.79
C ASP A 71 -3.36 22.75 22.16
N LEU A 72 -3.20 24.02 21.76
CA LEU A 72 -2.01 24.81 22.06
C LEU A 72 -1.80 25.09 23.56
N ASN A 73 -2.81 24.84 24.40
CA ASN A 73 -2.75 24.97 25.86
C ASN A 73 -2.48 23.62 26.56
N GLY A 74 -2.38 22.52 25.80
CA GLY A 74 -2.16 21.18 26.32
C GLY A 74 -3.43 20.42 26.75
N ASN A 75 -4.63 20.92 26.44
CA ASN A 75 -5.88 20.22 26.71
C ASN A 75 -6.21 19.24 25.59
N VAL A 76 -6.79 18.09 25.93
CA VAL A 76 -7.23 17.09 24.93
C VAL A 76 -8.30 17.68 24.00
N MET A 77 -8.12 17.48 22.70
CA MET A 77 -9.07 17.89 21.67
C MET A 77 -10.15 16.81 21.48
N ASN A 78 -11.19 16.86 22.30
CA ASN A 78 -12.26 15.85 22.32
C ASN A 78 -13.09 15.78 21.01
N ASP A 79 -12.94 16.74 20.11
CA ASP A 79 -13.58 16.80 18.79
C ASP A 79 -12.68 16.26 17.66
N PHE A 80 -11.42 15.96 17.95
CA PHE A 80 -10.49 15.41 16.96
C PHE A 80 -10.77 13.92 16.70
N ASN A 81 -11.24 13.60 15.49
CA ASN A 81 -11.47 12.23 15.03
C ASN A 81 -10.80 12.06 13.66
N GLY A 82 -9.78 11.21 13.58
CA GLY A 82 -8.92 11.11 12.41
C GLY A 82 -7.93 9.96 12.50
N THR A 83 -6.80 10.08 11.81
CA THR A 83 -5.78 9.04 11.71
C THR A 83 -4.46 9.53 12.30
N LEU A 84 -3.82 8.68 13.10
CA LEU A 84 -2.45 8.82 13.61
C LEU A 84 -1.52 7.96 12.76
N TYR A 85 -0.37 8.52 12.41
CA TYR A 85 0.73 7.87 11.73
C TYR A 85 1.93 7.82 12.70
N PRO A 86 2.00 6.81 13.59
CA PRO A 86 3.14 6.63 14.48
C PRO A 86 4.36 6.04 13.76
N THR A 87 5.54 6.56 14.09
CA THR A 87 6.82 5.94 13.73
C THR A 87 7.68 5.80 14.98
N VAL A 88 8.13 4.58 15.26
CA VAL A 88 9.06 4.27 16.33
C VAL A 88 10.44 4.09 15.73
N TYR A 89 11.40 4.89 16.17
CA TYR A 89 12.79 4.81 15.76
C TYR A 89 13.64 4.15 16.83
N ASP A 90 14.56 3.29 16.39
CA ASP A 90 15.65 2.80 17.23
C ASP A 90 16.64 3.95 17.51
N LYS A 91 17.71 3.64 18.21
CA LYS A 91 18.73 4.59 18.67
C LYS A 91 19.40 5.30 17.52
N PRO A 92 19.81 6.57 17.70
CA PRO A 92 20.71 7.24 16.76
C PRO A 92 22.03 6.47 16.64
N ILE A 93 22.52 6.30 15.40
CA ILE A 93 23.80 5.65 15.10
C ILE A 93 24.77 6.71 14.58
N THR A 94 26.06 6.56 14.92
CA THR A 94 27.13 7.37 14.34
C THR A 94 27.60 6.74 13.04
N TYR A 95 27.43 7.47 11.95
CA TYR A 95 27.91 7.11 10.61
C TYR A 95 29.17 7.89 10.27
N GLN A 96 29.91 7.38 9.29
CA GLN A 96 31.11 8.02 8.76
C GLN A 96 30.90 8.36 7.30
N THR A 97 31.42 9.51 6.86
CA THR A 97 31.44 9.85 5.43
C THR A 97 32.33 8.90 4.64
N LEU A 98 32.04 8.70 3.34
CA LEU A 98 32.76 7.75 2.49
C LEU A 98 34.16 8.21 2.06
N VAL A 99 34.52 9.47 2.30
CA VAL A 99 35.81 10.06 1.91
C VAL A 99 36.12 9.85 0.41
N ASN A 100 35.18 10.24 -0.45
CA ASN A 100 35.24 9.94 -1.89
C ASN A 100 36.41 10.64 -2.64
N ASP A 101 37.01 11.68 -2.05
CA ASP A 101 38.17 12.38 -2.62
C ASP A 101 39.42 12.20 -1.74
N PRO A 102 40.64 12.12 -2.31
CA PRO A 102 41.88 11.99 -1.55
C PRO A 102 42.15 13.10 -0.52
N SER A 103 41.59 14.30 -0.74
CA SER A 103 41.69 15.44 0.17
C SER A 103 40.56 15.54 1.19
N SER A 104 39.54 14.69 1.08
CA SER A 104 38.44 14.64 2.03
C SER A 104 38.91 14.09 3.37
N GLN A 105 38.31 14.59 4.44
CA GLN A 105 38.52 14.05 5.78
C GLN A 105 37.31 13.20 6.18
N LEU A 106 37.60 12.09 6.86
CA LEU A 106 36.57 11.30 7.52
C LEU A 106 35.82 12.18 8.52
N ARG A 107 34.49 12.19 8.43
CA ARG A 107 33.61 12.96 9.32
C ARG A 107 32.57 12.02 9.89
N ASN A 108 32.43 12.07 11.21
CA ASN A 108 31.37 11.37 11.92
C ASN A 108 30.13 12.26 11.96
N PHE A 109 28.96 11.66 11.75
CA PHE A 109 27.67 12.33 11.92
C PHE A 109 26.67 11.35 12.52
N VAL A 110 25.71 11.88 13.29
CA VAL A 110 24.68 11.07 13.94
C VAL A 110 23.42 11.08 13.07
N LEU A 111 22.85 9.91 12.84
CA LEU A 111 21.60 9.75 12.12
C LEU A 111 20.70 8.74 12.84
N GLN A 112 19.43 9.07 12.97
CA GLN A 112 18.39 8.20 13.52
C GLN A 112 17.40 7.86 12.41
N LYS A 113 17.72 6.80 11.65
CA LYS A 113 16.92 6.35 10.49
C LYS A 113 16.37 4.93 10.63
N ASN A 114 16.83 4.18 11.63
CA ASN A 114 16.39 2.80 11.83
C ASN A 114 15.00 2.84 12.45
N ILE A 115 14.02 2.31 11.73
CA ILE A 115 12.64 2.23 12.19
C ILE A 115 12.43 0.87 12.86
N VAL A 116 11.71 0.88 13.97
CA VAL A 116 11.25 -0.30 14.73
C VAL A 116 9.81 -0.62 14.36
N TYR A 117 8.98 0.42 14.19
CA TYR A 117 7.58 0.28 13.80
C TYR A 117 7.13 1.50 12.99
N ASN A 118 6.32 1.26 11.97
CA ASN A 118 5.62 2.26 11.19
C ASN A 118 4.21 1.73 10.91
N GLY A 119 3.17 2.50 11.26
CA GLY A 119 1.80 2.04 11.04
C GLY A 119 0.75 3.15 11.10
N LYS A 120 -0.51 2.77 11.25
CA LYS A 120 -1.68 3.67 11.28
C LYS A 120 -2.61 3.29 12.44
N ALA A 121 -3.16 4.31 13.11
CA ALA A 121 -4.10 4.11 14.20
C ALA A 121 -5.21 5.16 14.19
N SER A 122 -6.41 4.78 14.60
CA SER A 122 -7.55 5.67 14.76
C SER A 122 -7.33 6.61 15.95
N VAL A 123 -7.63 7.89 15.75
CA VAL A 123 -7.82 8.87 16.83
C VAL A 123 -9.32 9.07 17.02
N LYS A 124 -9.82 8.85 18.23
CA LYS A 124 -11.23 9.04 18.60
C LYS A 124 -11.33 9.98 19.78
N ASN A 125 -12.06 11.08 19.61
CA ASN A 125 -12.19 12.15 20.61
C ASN A 125 -10.83 12.61 21.16
N GLY A 126 -9.85 12.78 20.29
CA GLY A 126 -8.49 13.18 20.65
C GLY A 126 -7.65 12.11 21.35
N ILE A 127 -8.14 10.88 21.51
CA ILE A 127 -7.41 9.78 22.14
C ILE A 127 -7.02 8.74 21.11
N PHE A 128 -5.82 8.19 21.23
CA PHE A 128 -5.34 7.09 20.39
C PHE A 128 -4.70 6.00 21.24
N THR A 129 -4.68 4.80 20.67
CA THR A 129 -3.90 3.67 21.16
C THR A 129 -3.43 2.85 19.98
N PHE A 130 -2.21 2.35 20.02
CA PHE A 130 -1.70 1.40 19.04
C PHE A 130 -0.74 0.42 19.69
N SER A 131 -0.61 -0.75 19.08
CA SER A 131 0.29 -1.79 19.54
C SER A 131 1.14 -2.30 18.40
N PHE A 132 2.31 -2.85 18.72
CA PHE A 132 3.19 -3.51 17.78
C PHE A 132 4.10 -4.50 18.52
N ILE A 133 4.70 -5.42 17.80
CA ILE A 133 5.77 -6.27 18.34
C ILE A 133 7.12 -5.68 17.90
N VAL A 134 8.03 -5.51 18.85
CA VAL A 134 9.38 -5.00 18.56
C VAL A 134 10.14 -6.04 17.74
N PRO A 135 10.64 -5.70 16.54
CA PRO A 135 11.36 -6.66 15.70
C PRO A 135 12.58 -7.28 16.38
N LYS A 136 12.86 -8.53 16.03
CA LYS A 136 14.05 -9.24 16.49
C LYS A 136 15.36 -8.57 16.07
N ASP A 137 15.32 -7.80 14.98
CA ASP A 137 16.46 -7.18 14.30
C ASP A 137 16.93 -5.84 14.93
N ILE A 138 16.29 -5.37 16.01
CA ILE A 138 16.74 -4.14 16.68
C ILE A 138 18.17 -4.29 17.24
N SER A 139 18.83 -3.16 17.50
CA SER A 139 20.08 -3.20 18.27
C SER A 139 19.81 -3.56 19.73
N TYR A 140 20.38 -4.66 20.22
CA TYR A 140 20.24 -5.10 21.62
C TYR A 140 20.98 -4.22 22.63
N GLN A 141 21.89 -3.35 22.20
CA GLN A 141 22.48 -2.36 23.10
C GLN A 141 21.39 -1.42 23.59
N TYR A 142 21.34 -1.15 24.89
CA TYR A 142 20.36 -0.22 25.46
C TYR A 142 20.66 1.23 25.06
N GLY A 143 19.61 1.99 24.78
CA GLY A 143 19.70 3.41 24.50
C GLY A 143 18.36 4.02 24.17
N PHE A 144 18.35 5.35 23.98
CA PHE A 144 17.13 6.10 23.75
C PHE A 144 16.68 6.02 22.28
N GLY A 145 15.50 5.46 22.07
CA GLY A 145 14.75 5.55 20.82
C GLY A 145 13.87 6.80 20.77
N LYS A 146 13.08 6.91 19.69
CA LYS A 146 12.14 8.01 19.50
C LYS A 146 10.78 7.51 19.04
N LEU A 147 9.72 7.89 19.74
CA LEU A 147 8.35 7.84 19.23
C LEU A 147 8.09 9.15 18.49
N SER A 148 7.67 9.07 17.24
CA SER A 148 7.31 10.21 16.40
C SER A 148 5.87 10.07 15.95
N TYR A 149 5.12 11.16 15.99
CA TYR A 149 3.70 11.16 15.68
C TYR A 149 3.36 12.26 14.69
N TYR A 150 2.52 11.90 13.73
CA TYR A 150 1.75 12.82 12.92
C TYR A 150 0.28 12.37 12.98
N ALA A 151 -0.67 13.29 13.05
CA ALA A 151 -2.09 12.97 12.97
C ALA A 151 -2.83 14.02 12.15
N GLU A 152 -3.90 13.62 11.47
CA GLU A 152 -4.78 14.52 10.72
C GLU A 152 -6.23 14.02 10.72
N ASN A 153 -7.17 14.94 10.48
CA ASN A 153 -8.61 14.65 10.35
C ASN A 153 -9.24 15.20 9.06
N GLY A 154 -8.42 15.51 8.06
CA GLY A 154 -8.80 16.13 6.80
C GLY A 154 -8.96 17.65 6.83
N MET A 155 -8.95 18.29 8.02
CA MET A 155 -9.06 19.75 8.17
C MET A 155 -7.88 20.36 8.90
N ILE A 156 -7.41 19.67 9.94
CA ILE A 156 -6.32 20.11 10.82
C ILE A 156 -5.42 18.92 11.14
N ASP A 157 -4.21 19.23 11.55
CA ASP A 157 -3.18 18.25 11.84
C ASP A 157 -2.44 18.53 13.16
N ALA A 158 -1.78 17.50 13.66
CA ALA A 158 -1.04 17.53 14.90
C ALA A 158 0.28 16.77 14.76
N HIS A 159 1.28 17.17 15.53
CA HIS A 159 2.54 16.44 15.63
C HIS A 159 3.00 16.30 17.08
N GLY A 160 3.87 15.34 17.33
CA GLY A 160 4.53 15.21 18.62
C GLY A 160 5.62 14.17 18.58
N TYR A 161 6.43 14.13 19.62
CA TYR A 161 7.45 13.10 19.77
C TYR A 161 7.80 12.86 21.23
N LYS A 162 8.40 11.71 21.49
CA LYS A 162 9.01 11.33 22.77
C LYS A 162 10.37 10.69 22.48
N ASN A 163 11.45 11.13 23.12
CA ASN A 163 12.84 10.76 22.77
C ASN A 163 13.65 10.12 23.92
N ASP A 164 12.98 9.73 24.99
CA ASP A 164 13.54 9.17 26.23
C ASP A 164 13.02 7.75 26.50
N VAL A 165 12.48 7.09 25.48
CA VAL A 165 12.06 5.68 25.54
C VAL A 165 13.30 4.80 25.39
N VAL A 166 13.53 3.90 26.34
CA VAL A 166 14.65 2.97 26.28
C VAL A 166 14.27 1.82 25.36
N ILE A 167 15.13 1.49 24.42
CA ILE A 167 14.99 0.33 23.52
C ILE A 167 16.23 -0.54 23.70
N GLY A 168 16.10 -1.87 23.69
CA GLY A 168 17.24 -2.79 23.73
C GLY A 168 16.95 -4.08 24.49
N GLY A 169 17.91 -4.99 24.46
CA GLY A 169 17.72 -6.34 24.96
C GLY A 169 16.67 -7.14 24.18
N ILE A 170 16.31 -8.30 24.74
CA ILE A 170 15.33 -9.25 24.20
C ILE A 170 14.41 -9.68 25.34
N ALA A 171 13.13 -9.89 25.05
CA ALA A 171 12.18 -10.37 26.04
C ALA A 171 12.47 -11.83 26.42
N ASP A 172 12.54 -12.11 27.73
CA ASP A 172 12.85 -13.45 28.26
C ASP A 172 11.73 -14.49 27.99
N SER A 173 10.51 -14.02 27.70
CA SER A 173 9.30 -14.83 27.54
C SER A 173 8.68 -14.73 26.14
N ALA A 174 9.49 -14.48 25.11
CA ALA A 174 9.00 -14.41 23.74
C ALA A 174 8.34 -15.74 23.32
N SER A 175 7.19 -15.65 22.67
CA SER A 175 6.53 -16.82 22.09
C SER A 175 7.41 -17.35 20.96
N LEU A 176 7.50 -18.67 20.79
CA LEU A 176 8.18 -19.21 19.62
C LEU A 176 7.25 -19.07 18.41
N ASP A 177 7.72 -18.38 17.39
CA ASP A 177 7.11 -18.36 16.06
C ASP A 177 8.03 -19.01 15.04
N ALA A 178 7.45 -19.84 14.17
CA ALA A 178 8.12 -20.54 13.09
C ALA A 178 7.36 -20.44 11.76
N THR A 179 6.26 -19.67 11.71
CA THR A 179 5.45 -19.48 10.50
C THR A 179 5.72 -18.08 9.97
N GLY A 180 6.03 -17.96 8.68
CA GLY A 180 6.17 -16.64 8.07
C GLY A 180 4.81 -16.04 7.69
N PRO A 181 4.80 -14.81 7.16
CA PRO A 181 3.58 -14.10 6.81
C PRO A 181 2.78 -14.84 5.73
N GLU A 182 1.46 -14.68 5.74
CA GLU A 182 0.60 -14.97 4.60
C GLU A 182 0.77 -13.88 3.54
N ILE A 183 0.96 -14.28 2.29
CA ILE A 183 1.28 -13.38 1.16
C ILE A 183 0.34 -13.71 0.00
N GLU A 184 -0.55 -12.78 -0.31
CA GLU A 184 -1.39 -12.85 -1.50
C GLU A 184 -0.93 -11.81 -2.52
N VAL A 185 -0.73 -12.22 -3.77
CA VAL A 185 -0.19 -11.37 -4.83
C VAL A 185 -1.18 -11.25 -5.98
N PHE A 186 -1.55 -10.02 -6.29
CA PHE A 186 -2.53 -9.64 -7.31
C PHE A 186 -1.96 -8.59 -8.26
N MET A 187 -2.69 -8.32 -9.35
CA MET A 187 -2.41 -7.20 -10.26
C MET A 187 -3.55 -6.20 -10.22
N ASN A 188 -3.21 -4.95 -9.87
CA ASN A 188 -4.06 -3.78 -9.66
C ASN A 188 -5.09 -3.91 -8.52
N ASP A 189 -5.86 -4.99 -8.47
CA ASP A 189 -6.91 -5.21 -7.48
C ASP A 189 -7.06 -6.69 -7.07
N GLU A 190 -7.86 -6.95 -6.03
CA GLU A 190 -8.14 -8.29 -5.50
C GLU A 190 -9.05 -9.14 -6.42
N LYS A 191 -9.59 -8.56 -7.51
CA LYS A 191 -10.41 -9.30 -8.50
C LYS A 191 -9.53 -10.01 -9.52
N PHE A 192 -8.24 -9.67 -9.59
CA PHE A 192 -7.26 -10.37 -10.41
C PHE A 192 -7.19 -11.85 -10.05
N VAL A 193 -7.02 -12.69 -11.07
CA VAL A 193 -6.83 -14.14 -10.92
C VAL A 193 -5.56 -14.56 -11.63
N PRO A 194 -4.79 -15.53 -11.09
CA PRO A 194 -3.59 -16.05 -11.74
C PRO A 194 -3.86 -16.46 -13.20
N GLY A 195 -2.97 -16.07 -14.09
CA GLY A 195 -3.08 -16.26 -15.54
C GLY A 195 -3.92 -15.20 -16.25
N GLY A 196 -4.48 -14.22 -15.52
CA GLY A 196 -5.26 -13.13 -16.08
C GLY A 196 -4.42 -12.17 -16.93
N ILE A 197 -5.09 -11.39 -17.78
CA ILE A 197 -4.40 -10.39 -18.62
C ILE A 197 -4.16 -9.06 -17.88
N THR A 198 -3.09 -8.37 -18.24
CA THR A 198 -2.76 -7.00 -17.81
C THR A 198 -2.37 -6.14 -19.01
N ASP A 199 -2.18 -4.83 -18.79
CA ASP A 199 -1.42 -3.97 -19.71
C ASP A 199 0.10 -4.05 -19.41
N GLU A 200 0.90 -3.23 -20.08
CA GLU A 200 2.35 -3.19 -19.93
C GLU A 200 2.87 -2.41 -18.70
N ASN A 201 1.99 -1.73 -17.95
CA ASN A 201 2.34 -1.00 -16.72
C ASN A 201 1.46 -1.37 -15.52
N PRO A 202 1.31 -2.66 -15.16
CA PRO A 202 0.47 -3.06 -14.04
C PRO A 202 1.07 -2.64 -12.70
N THR A 203 0.23 -2.55 -11.68
CA THR A 203 0.65 -2.41 -10.28
C THR A 203 0.54 -3.75 -9.57
N ILE A 204 1.63 -4.22 -8.96
CA ILE A 204 1.58 -5.37 -8.06
C ILE A 204 0.86 -4.91 -6.79
N LEU A 205 -0.24 -5.59 -6.45
CA LEU A 205 -0.89 -5.48 -5.15
C LEU A 205 -0.50 -6.70 -4.32
N VAL A 206 0.15 -6.49 -3.19
CA VAL A 206 0.47 -7.56 -2.23
C VAL A 206 -0.32 -7.32 -0.97
N LYS A 207 -1.07 -8.32 -0.51
CA LYS A 207 -1.65 -8.34 0.84
C LYS A 207 -0.76 -9.18 1.74
N LEU A 208 -0.42 -8.63 2.90
CA LEU A 208 0.43 -9.27 3.89
C LEU A 208 -0.34 -9.38 5.21
N ASN A 209 -0.30 -10.54 5.83
CA ASN A 209 -0.90 -10.78 7.13
C ASN A 209 -0.05 -11.73 7.97
N ASP A 210 0.19 -11.39 9.23
CA ASP A 210 0.95 -12.19 10.18
C ASP A 210 0.50 -11.90 11.62
N GLU A 211 0.31 -12.94 12.45
CA GLU A 211 -0.16 -12.77 13.83
C GLU A 211 0.82 -11.96 14.69
N ASN A 212 2.12 -12.10 14.44
CA ASN A 212 3.18 -11.41 15.14
C ASN A 212 3.60 -10.11 14.46
N GLY A 213 3.18 -9.89 13.22
CA GLY A 213 3.37 -8.66 12.47
C GLY A 213 4.43 -8.79 11.40
N VAL A 214 4.25 -7.99 10.36
CA VAL A 214 5.11 -7.97 9.18
C VAL A 214 6.33 -7.09 9.46
N ASN A 215 7.51 -7.55 9.04
CA ASN A 215 8.72 -6.74 9.06
C ASN A 215 8.72 -5.77 7.89
N THR A 216 8.42 -4.51 8.16
CA THR A 216 8.22 -3.47 7.13
C THR A 216 9.40 -2.53 7.00
N VAL A 217 10.36 -2.62 7.93
CA VAL A 217 11.32 -1.54 8.21
C VAL A 217 12.66 -1.72 7.50
N GLY A 218 12.93 -2.88 6.89
CA GLY A 218 14.16 -3.13 6.10
C GLY A 218 15.45 -2.90 6.90
N THR A 219 15.37 -2.90 8.23
CA THR A 219 16.52 -2.66 9.12
C THR A 219 17.38 -3.90 9.30
N GLY A 220 16.80 -5.09 9.13
CA GLY A 220 17.50 -6.35 9.01
C GLY A 220 18.12 -6.51 7.62
N ILE A 221 19.41 -6.85 7.56
CA ILE A 221 20.10 -7.12 6.29
C ILE A 221 19.41 -8.30 5.60
N GLY A 222 18.75 -8.04 4.47
CA GLY A 222 18.07 -9.07 3.67
C GLY A 222 16.65 -9.41 4.12
N HIS A 223 16.06 -8.65 5.05
CA HIS A 223 14.66 -8.79 5.47
C HIS A 223 13.77 -7.72 4.82
N ASP A 224 14.04 -7.44 3.55
CA ASP A 224 13.22 -6.52 2.75
C ASP A 224 11.94 -7.23 2.28
N ILE A 225 10.89 -6.44 2.06
CA ILE A 225 9.76 -6.91 1.24
C ILE A 225 10.24 -6.79 -0.21
N ALA A 226 10.39 -7.92 -0.89
CA ALA A 226 11.09 -7.97 -2.16
C ALA A 226 10.33 -8.78 -3.21
N GLY A 227 10.20 -8.23 -4.41
CA GLY A 227 9.65 -8.92 -5.57
C GLY A 227 10.74 -9.35 -6.55
N THR A 228 10.51 -10.46 -7.25
CA THR A 228 11.30 -10.90 -8.41
C THR A 228 10.36 -11.13 -9.58
N LEU A 229 10.63 -10.47 -10.71
CA LEU A 229 9.91 -10.68 -11.96
C LEU A 229 10.64 -11.74 -12.80
N ASP A 230 9.90 -12.70 -13.35
CA ASP A 230 10.38 -13.77 -14.24
C ASP A 230 11.60 -14.55 -13.70
N ASN A 231 11.67 -14.70 -12.37
CA ASN A 231 12.80 -15.31 -11.66
C ASN A 231 14.17 -14.62 -11.90
N ASP A 232 14.17 -13.34 -12.30
CA ASP A 232 15.39 -12.56 -12.46
C ASP A 232 15.97 -12.09 -11.11
N SER A 233 16.66 -13.01 -10.45
CA SER A 233 17.36 -12.77 -9.18
C SER A 233 18.41 -11.65 -9.21
N LYS A 234 18.76 -11.09 -10.38
CA LYS A 234 19.68 -9.95 -10.49
C LYS A 234 18.98 -8.60 -10.31
N ASN A 235 17.68 -8.55 -10.59
CA ASN A 235 16.87 -7.33 -10.57
C ASN A 235 15.76 -7.46 -9.52
N ILE A 236 16.15 -7.34 -8.25
CA ILE A 236 15.23 -7.39 -7.12
C ILE A 236 14.45 -6.08 -7.00
N LEU A 237 13.13 -6.19 -6.89
CA LEU A 237 12.22 -5.07 -6.65
C LEU A 237 12.07 -4.87 -5.13
N VAL A 238 12.76 -3.89 -4.55
CA VAL A 238 12.60 -3.55 -3.12
C VAL A 238 11.32 -2.75 -2.93
N MET A 239 10.41 -3.25 -2.09
CA MET A 239 9.03 -2.77 -1.97
C MET A 239 8.71 -2.08 -0.64
N ASN A 240 9.64 -1.99 0.31
CA ASN A 240 9.40 -1.44 1.65
C ASN A 240 8.79 -0.03 1.64
N ASP A 241 9.25 0.86 0.76
CA ASP A 241 8.71 2.23 0.63
C ASP A 241 7.28 2.27 0.04
N PHE A 242 6.80 1.15 -0.50
CA PHE A 242 5.47 0.98 -1.05
C PHE A 242 4.50 0.28 -0.10
N TYR A 243 4.98 -0.20 1.05
CA TYR A 243 4.16 -0.81 2.09
C TYR A 243 3.37 0.25 2.88
N THR A 244 2.12 -0.07 3.15
CA THR A 244 1.23 0.68 4.04
C THR A 244 0.51 -0.30 4.98
N SER A 245 0.55 -0.04 6.29
CA SER A 245 -0.20 -0.86 7.25
C SER A 245 -1.70 -0.58 7.18
N ASP A 246 -2.51 -1.57 7.53
CA ASP A 246 -3.93 -1.34 7.75
C ASP A 246 -4.17 -0.45 8.98
N LEU A 247 -5.33 0.21 9.00
CA LEU A 247 -5.75 1.02 10.14
C LEU A 247 -5.94 0.15 11.38
N ASP A 248 -5.36 0.56 12.51
CA ASP A 248 -5.45 -0.14 13.80
C ASP A 248 -4.82 -1.54 13.83
N SER A 249 -3.96 -1.87 12.86
CA SER A 249 -3.31 -3.18 12.76
C SER A 249 -1.80 -3.07 12.60
N TYR A 250 -1.06 -3.85 13.40
CA TYR A 250 0.36 -4.15 13.15
C TYR A 250 0.56 -5.49 12.43
N GLN A 251 -0.52 -6.25 12.28
CA GLN A 251 -0.52 -7.62 11.77
C GLN A 251 -0.67 -7.66 10.26
N SER A 252 -1.26 -6.62 9.67
CA SER A 252 -1.63 -6.62 8.26
C SER A 252 -1.34 -5.29 7.56
N GLY A 253 -1.19 -5.38 6.25
CA GLY A 253 -1.02 -4.23 5.38
C GLY A 253 -0.90 -4.65 3.93
N GLU A 254 -0.62 -3.67 3.08
CA GLU A 254 -0.53 -3.88 1.65
C GLU A 254 0.67 -3.17 1.03
N VAL A 255 1.13 -3.71 -0.10
CA VAL A 255 2.12 -3.10 -0.97
C VAL A 255 1.48 -2.80 -2.30
N LEU A 256 1.65 -1.57 -2.79
CA LEU A 256 1.27 -1.17 -4.14
C LEU A 256 2.53 -0.78 -4.93
N TYR A 257 3.06 -1.70 -5.72
CA TYR A 257 4.32 -1.50 -6.45
C TYR A 257 4.08 -1.39 -7.97
N PRO A 258 4.28 -0.21 -8.59
CA PRO A 258 4.05 -0.02 -10.02
C PRO A 258 5.17 -0.64 -10.86
N LEU A 259 4.82 -1.55 -11.77
CA LEU A 259 5.68 -2.03 -12.85
C LEU A 259 5.56 -1.11 -14.06
N LYS A 260 6.58 -1.14 -14.93
CA LYS A 260 6.64 -0.29 -16.12
C LYS A 260 7.26 -1.01 -17.30
N ALA A 261 6.71 -0.77 -18.48
CA ALA A 261 7.26 -1.21 -19.76
C ALA A 261 7.56 -2.71 -19.82
N LEU A 262 6.63 -3.54 -19.34
CA LEU A 262 6.74 -4.99 -19.47
C LEU A 262 6.63 -5.40 -20.94
N ALA A 263 7.33 -6.48 -21.29
CA ALA A 263 7.22 -7.07 -22.62
C ALA A 263 5.85 -7.74 -22.79
N GLU A 264 5.38 -7.87 -24.03
CA GLU A 264 4.17 -8.65 -24.30
C GLU A 264 4.42 -10.14 -24.07
N GLY A 265 3.48 -10.83 -23.41
CA GLY A 265 3.56 -12.26 -23.16
C GLY A 265 3.36 -12.66 -21.70
N ALA A 266 3.73 -13.90 -21.38
CA ALA A 266 3.56 -14.46 -20.05
C ALA A 266 4.68 -14.02 -19.10
N HIS A 267 4.28 -13.63 -17.90
CA HIS A 267 5.16 -13.18 -16.83
C HIS A 267 4.81 -13.84 -15.50
N THR A 268 5.75 -13.83 -14.57
CA THR A 268 5.52 -14.30 -13.19
C THR A 268 6.15 -13.32 -12.21
N VAL A 269 5.44 -13.01 -11.12
CA VAL A 269 6.00 -12.26 -10.01
C VAL A 269 5.95 -13.09 -8.74
N THR A 270 7.10 -13.19 -8.06
CA THR A 270 7.23 -13.82 -6.75
C THR A 270 7.62 -12.76 -5.74
N VAL A 271 6.86 -12.63 -4.66
CA VAL A 271 7.11 -11.69 -3.58
C VAL A 271 7.48 -12.46 -2.33
N LYS A 272 8.58 -12.03 -1.69
CA LYS A 272 9.06 -12.53 -0.41
C LYS A 272 8.89 -11.46 0.66
N ALA A 273 8.38 -11.85 1.81
CA ALA A 273 8.28 -11.01 2.98
C ALA A 273 8.68 -11.78 4.25
N TRP A 274 8.96 -11.02 5.31
CA TRP A 274 9.42 -11.54 6.60
C TRP A 274 8.49 -11.04 7.71
N ASP A 275 8.31 -11.83 8.75
CA ASP A 275 7.70 -11.40 9.99
C ASP A 275 8.73 -10.72 10.92
N VAL A 276 8.28 -10.22 12.07
CA VAL A 276 9.15 -9.62 13.11
C VAL A 276 10.04 -10.64 13.85
N TYR A 277 9.80 -11.95 13.70
CA TYR A 277 10.55 -13.06 14.30
C TYR A 277 11.65 -13.62 13.38
N ASN A 278 11.73 -13.12 12.14
CA ASN A 278 12.60 -13.52 11.04
C ASN A 278 12.20 -14.86 10.38
N ASN A 279 10.92 -15.18 10.33
CA ASN A 279 10.38 -16.20 9.45
C ASN A 279 9.97 -15.56 8.12
N SER A 280 10.22 -16.26 7.00
CA SER A 280 9.90 -15.75 5.66
C SER A 280 8.94 -16.67 4.93
N SER A 281 8.08 -16.07 4.12
CA SER A 281 7.20 -16.75 3.17
C SER A 281 7.33 -16.14 1.78
N GLU A 282 6.81 -16.83 0.77
CA GLU A 282 6.74 -16.35 -0.60
C GLU A 282 5.32 -16.51 -1.15
N GLY A 283 4.83 -15.47 -1.82
CA GLY A 283 3.60 -15.48 -2.61
C GLY A 283 3.94 -15.32 -4.09
N THR A 284 3.20 -15.96 -4.99
CA THR A 284 3.46 -15.91 -6.44
C THR A 284 2.17 -15.78 -7.22
N THR A 285 2.21 -15.01 -8.30
CA THR A 285 1.14 -14.96 -9.30
C THR A 285 1.71 -14.88 -10.71
N ASP A 286 1.05 -15.53 -11.66
CA ASP A 286 1.34 -15.46 -13.09
C ASP A 286 0.32 -14.59 -13.82
N PHE A 287 0.72 -13.97 -14.92
CA PHE A 287 -0.10 -13.03 -15.67
C PHE A 287 0.37 -12.91 -17.12
N ILE A 288 -0.49 -12.38 -17.99
CA ILE A 288 -0.20 -12.18 -19.41
C ILE A 288 -0.30 -10.69 -19.75
N VAL A 289 0.81 -10.10 -20.15
CA VAL A 289 0.84 -8.71 -20.63
C VAL A 289 0.32 -8.67 -22.06
N SER A 290 -0.75 -7.91 -22.27
CA SER A 290 -1.31 -7.58 -23.58
C SER A 290 -1.25 -6.07 -23.77
N THR A 291 -0.46 -5.60 -24.73
CA THR A 291 -0.17 -4.17 -24.89
C THR A 291 -1.44 -3.33 -25.06
N SER A 292 -1.48 -2.17 -24.40
CA SER A 292 -2.59 -1.22 -24.50
C SER A 292 -2.70 -0.53 -25.88
N ALA A 293 -1.82 -0.85 -26.83
CA ALA A 293 -1.88 -0.34 -28.20
C ALA A 293 -3.09 -0.85 -28.99
N GLU A 294 -3.61 -2.02 -28.60
CA GLU A 294 -4.87 -2.56 -29.08
C GLU A 294 -5.70 -3.06 -27.89
N MET A 295 -7.04 -2.96 -27.99
CA MET A 295 -7.90 -3.54 -26.95
C MET A 295 -7.91 -5.06 -27.08
N ALA A 296 -7.64 -5.74 -25.97
CA ALA A 296 -7.76 -7.19 -25.85
C ALA A 296 -8.90 -7.55 -24.90
N LEU A 297 -9.57 -8.67 -25.19
CA LEU A 297 -10.50 -9.33 -24.29
C LEU A 297 -10.02 -10.75 -24.05
N ALA A 298 -10.01 -11.17 -22.79
CA ALA A 298 -9.68 -12.52 -22.38
C ALA A 298 -10.73 -13.05 -21.41
N HIS A 299 -10.73 -14.39 -21.22
CA HIS A 299 -11.61 -15.08 -20.27
C HIS A 299 -13.08 -14.62 -20.30
N VAL A 300 -13.60 -14.37 -21.50
CA VAL A 300 -15.01 -14.04 -21.71
C VAL A 300 -15.84 -15.27 -21.37
N LEU A 301 -16.72 -15.14 -20.39
CA LEU A 301 -17.55 -16.26 -19.93
C LEU A 301 -18.86 -15.77 -19.32
N ASN A 302 -19.76 -16.72 -19.06
CA ASN A 302 -20.93 -16.48 -18.26
C ASN A 302 -21.08 -17.56 -17.19
N TYR A 303 -21.51 -17.18 -15.98
CA TYR A 303 -21.73 -18.12 -14.89
C TYR A 303 -23.01 -17.77 -14.09
N PRO A 304 -23.85 -18.77 -13.72
CA PRO A 304 -23.77 -20.17 -14.14
C PRO A 304 -24.03 -20.37 -15.64
N ASN A 305 -23.42 -21.40 -16.23
CA ASN A 305 -23.67 -21.87 -17.59
C ASN A 305 -23.56 -23.40 -17.63
N PRO A 306 -24.64 -24.16 -17.88
CA PRO A 306 -26.01 -23.71 -18.18
C PRO A 306 -26.72 -23.00 -17.01
N PHE A 307 -27.77 -22.21 -17.30
CA PHE A 307 -28.59 -21.56 -16.26
C PHE A 307 -30.10 -21.73 -16.46
N THR A 308 -30.86 -21.52 -15.37
CA THR A 308 -32.33 -21.61 -15.34
C THR A 308 -33.02 -20.30 -14.96
N THR A 309 -32.39 -19.44 -14.17
CA THR A 309 -33.00 -18.21 -13.66
C THR A 309 -32.22 -16.96 -14.03
N ARG A 310 -30.89 -17.00 -13.91
CA ARG A 310 -30.02 -15.89 -14.29
C ARG A 310 -28.60 -16.39 -14.58
N THR A 311 -27.86 -15.62 -15.36
CA THR A 311 -26.42 -15.72 -15.53
C THR A 311 -25.78 -14.35 -15.36
N GLU A 312 -24.52 -14.34 -14.98
CA GLU A 312 -23.64 -13.17 -14.99
C GLU A 312 -22.65 -13.29 -16.14
N PHE A 313 -22.37 -12.21 -16.85
CA PHE A 313 -21.31 -12.14 -17.85
C PHE A 313 -20.05 -11.52 -17.23
N MET A 314 -18.91 -12.16 -17.49
CA MET A 314 -17.61 -11.74 -16.99
C MET A 314 -16.59 -11.77 -18.12
N PHE A 315 -15.59 -10.89 -18.06
CA PHE A 315 -14.46 -10.88 -18.98
C PHE A 315 -13.29 -10.10 -18.40
N GLU A 316 -12.12 -10.27 -19.00
CA GLU A 316 -10.92 -9.49 -18.71
C GLU A 316 -10.57 -8.57 -19.87
N HIS A 317 -9.89 -7.46 -19.59
CA HIS A 317 -9.45 -6.46 -20.56
C HIS A 317 -8.09 -5.87 -20.18
N ASN A 318 -7.38 -5.28 -21.14
CA ASN A 318 -6.10 -4.58 -20.94
C ASN A 318 -6.24 -3.04 -20.97
N MET A 319 -7.41 -2.53 -20.61
CA MET A 319 -7.74 -1.10 -20.60
C MET A 319 -8.09 -0.62 -19.18
N PRO A 320 -7.15 -0.70 -18.22
CA PRO A 320 -7.40 -0.27 -16.86
C PRO A 320 -7.66 1.25 -16.82
N GLY A 321 -8.50 1.70 -15.88
CA GLY A 321 -8.58 3.11 -15.49
C GLY A 321 -9.42 4.00 -16.40
N GLN A 322 -10.14 3.37 -17.33
CA GLN A 322 -11.01 4.04 -18.29
C GLN A 322 -12.43 3.48 -18.19
N MET A 323 -13.42 4.32 -18.47
CA MET A 323 -14.79 3.88 -18.65
C MET A 323 -14.90 2.97 -19.88
N LEU A 324 -15.51 1.81 -19.69
CA LEU A 324 -15.78 0.82 -20.72
C LEU A 324 -17.26 0.83 -21.06
N ASN A 325 -17.58 1.09 -22.32
CA ASN A 325 -18.92 0.84 -22.85
C ASN A 325 -19.01 -0.62 -23.29
N VAL A 326 -19.80 -1.40 -22.56
CA VAL A 326 -19.98 -2.83 -22.78
C VAL A 326 -21.34 -3.06 -23.42
N MET A 327 -21.35 -3.79 -24.52
CA MET A 327 -22.56 -4.24 -25.20
C MET A 327 -22.54 -5.76 -25.33
N ILE A 328 -23.55 -6.42 -24.76
CA ILE A 328 -23.72 -7.87 -24.87
C ILE A 328 -24.95 -8.14 -25.72
N GLN A 329 -24.76 -8.85 -26.82
CA GLN A 329 -25.83 -9.22 -27.74
C GLN A 329 -26.00 -10.73 -27.75
N VAL A 330 -27.19 -11.23 -27.43
CA VAL A 330 -27.49 -12.67 -27.40
C VAL A 330 -28.29 -13.05 -28.64
N TYR A 331 -27.84 -14.10 -29.32
CA TYR A 331 -28.39 -14.60 -30.58
C TYR A 331 -28.80 -16.08 -30.47
N THR A 332 -29.83 -16.46 -31.23
CA THR A 332 -30.09 -17.87 -31.51
C THR A 332 -28.97 -18.47 -32.36
N ILE A 333 -28.88 -19.81 -32.43
CA ILE A 333 -27.97 -20.50 -33.37
C ILE A 333 -28.19 -20.14 -34.84
N SER A 334 -29.37 -19.61 -35.20
CA SER A 334 -29.69 -19.14 -36.54
C SER A 334 -29.33 -17.67 -36.78
N GLY A 335 -28.71 -16.99 -35.80
CA GLY A 335 -28.28 -15.60 -35.90
C GLY A 335 -29.37 -14.56 -35.61
N LYS A 336 -30.54 -14.95 -35.08
CA LYS A 336 -31.58 -13.98 -34.68
C LYS A 336 -31.17 -13.33 -33.36
N LEU A 337 -31.10 -11.99 -33.32
CA LEU A 337 -30.88 -11.22 -32.08
C LEU A 337 -32.10 -11.35 -31.15
N ILE A 338 -31.84 -11.61 -29.87
CA ILE A 338 -32.86 -11.86 -28.85
C ILE A 338 -32.75 -10.88 -27.69
N LYS A 339 -31.53 -10.53 -27.28
CA LYS A 339 -31.29 -9.62 -26.16
C LYS A 339 -30.14 -8.69 -26.47
N THR A 340 -30.27 -7.43 -26.09
CA THR A 340 -29.15 -6.48 -26.01
C THR A 340 -29.04 -5.92 -24.60
N LEU A 341 -27.86 -6.04 -24.00
CA LEU A 341 -27.50 -5.41 -22.74
C LEU A 341 -26.47 -4.33 -23.02
N HIS A 342 -26.66 -3.16 -22.42
CA HIS A 342 -25.73 -2.04 -22.50
C HIS A 342 -25.35 -1.60 -21.10
N GLU A 343 -24.07 -1.71 -20.78
CA GLU A 343 -23.53 -1.30 -19.49
C GLU A 343 -22.36 -0.37 -19.69
N ASN A 344 -22.25 0.59 -18.77
CA ASN A 344 -21.10 1.46 -18.67
C ASN A 344 -20.36 1.06 -17.40
N VAL A 345 -19.18 0.47 -17.55
CA VAL A 345 -18.40 -0.06 -16.43
C VAL A 345 -17.18 0.81 -16.24
N ILE A 346 -16.92 1.21 -15.01
CA ILE A 346 -15.61 1.74 -14.61
C ILE A 346 -14.99 0.62 -13.78
N PRO A 347 -13.94 -0.07 -14.28
CA PRO A 347 -13.20 -1.03 -13.47
C PRO A 347 -12.78 -0.33 -12.18
N GLU A 348 -13.13 -0.93 -11.03
CA GLU A 348 -12.96 -0.27 -9.73
C GLU A 348 -11.51 0.16 -9.55
N MET A 349 -11.29 1.47 -9.35
CA MET A 349 -10.01 1.99 -8.88
C MET A 349 -9.92 1.67 -7.40
N SER A 350 -8.99 0.81 -7.00
CA SER A 350 -8.70 0.63 -5.58
C SER A 350 -7.91 1.84 -5.11
N VAL A 351 -8.58 2.71 -4.35
CA VAL A 351 -7.92 3.77 -3.59
C VAL A 351 -7.51 3.15 -2.27
N SER A 352 -6.20 2.99 -2.05
CA SER A 352 -5.71 2.73 -0.68
C SER A 352 -6.15 3.92 0.17
N SER A 353 -6.95 3.64 1.21
CA SER A 353 -7.75 4.63 1.95
C SER A 353 -6.93 5.69 2.68
N ALA A 354 -5.60 5.61 2.64
CA ALA A 354 -4.76 6.36 3.55
C ALA A 354 -3.52 7.01 2.92
N ASP A 355 -3.25 6.89 1.61
CA ASP A 355 -2.09 7.56 0.97
C ASP A 355 -2.38 8.15 -0.43
N ASN A 356 -3.63 8.16 -0.88
CA ASN A 356 -4.01 8.63 -2.23
C ASN A 356 -3.23 7.91 -3.36
N LYS A 357 -2.66 6.72 -3.07
CA LYS A 357 -2.10 5.81 -4.05
C LYS A 357 -3.26 5.08 -4.69
N ILE A 358 -3.49 5.42 -5.94
CA ILE A 358 -4.58 4.95 -6.77
C ILE A 358 -3.99 3.88 -7.68
N SER A 359 -4.55 2.66 -7.66
CA SER A 359 -4.33 1.74 -8.76
C SER A 359 -5.09 2.25 -9.97
N ASP A 360 -4.55 2.07 -11.17
CA ASP A 360 -5.20 2.50 -12.41
C ASP A 360 -6.44 1.65 -12.74
N GLY A 361 -7.14 1.03 -11.77
CA GLY A 361 -8.32 0.19 -11.98
C GLY A 361 -8.00 -1.25 -12.36
N GLY A 362 -8.92 -2.17 -12.06
CA GLY A 362 -8.76 -3.60 -12.34
C GLY A 362 -8.81 -3.99 -13.83
N TYR A 363 -8.44 -5.24 -14.10
CA TYR A 363 -8.49 -5.85 -15.43
C TYR A 363 -9.71 -6.73 -15.67
N ARG A 364 -10.59 -6.88 -14.65
CA ARG A 364 -11.72 -7.81 -14.68
C ARG A 364 -13.04 -7.09 -14.53
N VAL A 365 -13.98 -7.38 -15.42
CA VAL A 365 -15.36 -6.88 -15.38
C VAL A 365 -16.30 -8.01 -14.97
N ASN A 366 -17.17 -7.70 -14.01
CA ASN A 366 -18.26 -8.54 -13.52
C ASN A 366 -19.50 -7.68 -13.24
N GLY A 367 -20.58 -8.26 -12.71
CA GLY A 367 -21.80 -7.56 -12.32
C GLY A 367 -22.81 -7.32 -13.45
N ILE A 368 -22.59 -7.87 -14.64
CA ILE A 368 -23.53 -7.75 -15.78
C ILE A 368 -24.46 -8.97 -15.80
N PHE A 369 -25.67 -8.82 -15.29
CA PHE A 369 -26.62 -9.93 -15.14
C PHE A 369 -27.65 -10.00 -16.27
N TRP A 370 -28.08 -11.23 -16.57
CA TRP A 370 -29.21 -11.50 -17.45
C TRP A 370 -30.12 -12.59 -16.89
N ASP A 371 -31.42 -12.37 -17.00
CA ASP A 371 -32.50 -13.23 -16.47
C ASP A 371 -33.03 -14.26 -17.47
N GLY A 372 -32.48 -14.29 -18.70
CA GLY A 372 -32.94 -15.19 -19.77
C GLY A 372 -34.19 -14.71 -20.51
N ASN A 373 -34.62 -13.45 -20.32
CA ASN A 373 -35.72 -12.86 -21.09
C ASN A 373 -35.20 -12.09 -22.31
N ASP A 374 -36.00 -11.98 -23.37
CA ASP A 374 -35.67 -11.18 -24.54
C ASP A 374 -35.77 -9.66 -24.29
N ASP A 375 -35.58 -8.84 -25.32
CA ASP A 375 -35.70 -7.37 -25.22
C ASP A 375 -37.12 -6.88 -24.90
N PHE A 376 -38.15 -7.72 -25.12
CA PHE A 376 -39.55 -7.41 -24.84
C PHE A 376 -40.03 -7.97 -23.49
N GLY A 377 -39.19 -8.74 -22.80
CA GLY A 377 -39.48 -9.35 -21.51
C GLY A 377 -40.08 -10.76 -21.59
N ASP A 378 -40.13 -11.36 -22.78
CA ASP A 378 -40.63 -12.71 -22.98
C ASP A 378 -39.56 -13.77 -22.66
N ASN A 379 -40.01 -14.93 -22.17
CA ASN A 379 -39.11 -16.07 -21.95
C ASN A 379 -38.60 -16.61 -23.28
N ILE A 380 -37.30 -16.85 -23.35
CA ILE A 380 -36.68 -17.55 -24.48
C ILE A 380 -36.79 -19.06 -24.29
N GLY A 381 -36.74 -19.81 -25.39
CA GLY A 381 -36.79 -21.28 -25.35
C GLY A 381 -35.53 -21.91 -24.74
N LYS A 382 -35.66 -23.15 -24.28
CA LYS A 382 -34.50 -23.98 -23.90
C LYS A 382 -33.59 -24.18 -25.10
N GLY A 383 -32.28 -24.06 -24.89
CA GLY A 383 -31.33 -24.36 -25.94
C GLY A 383 -30.00 -23.66 -25.79
N VAL A 384 -29.19 -23.81 -26.83
CA VAL A 384 -27.90 -23.16 -26.97
C VAL A 384 -28.09 -21.82 -27.68
N TYR A 385 -27.46 -20.79 -27.13
CA TYR A 385 -27.39 -19.46 -27.71
C TYR A 385 -25.92 -19.06 -27.87
N VAL A 386 -25.69 -18.09 -28.75
CA VAL A 386 -24.38 -17.47 -28.94
C VAL A 386 -24.50 -16.04 -28.48
N TYR A 387 -23.58 -15.54 -27.67
CA TYR A 387 -23.54 -14.13 -27.30
C TYR A 387 -22.25 -13.48 -27.81
N LYS A 388 -22.36 -12.20 -28.14
CA LYS A 388 -21.24 -11.33 -28.52
C LYS A 388 -21.04 -10.30 -27.42
N VAL A 389 -19.85 -10.25 -26.84
CA VAL A 389 -19.41 -9.16 -25.98
C VAL A 389 -18.65 -8.17 -26.85
N THR A 390 -19.06 -6.92 -26.86
CA THR A 390 -18.34 -5.81 -27.48
C THR A 390 -17.98 -4.80 -26.41
N VAL A 391 -16.70 -4.48 -26.30
CA VAL A 391 -16.21 -3.49 -25.33
C VAL A 391 -15.58 -2.34 -26.10
N ARG A 392 -15.84 -1.11 -25.67
CA ARG A 392 -15.23 0.10 -26.22
C ARG A 392 -14.70 0.96 -25.08
N ALA A 393 -13.43 1.35 -25.16
CA ALA A 393 -12.78 2.25 -24.20
C ALA A 393 -12.98 3.72 -24.60
N GLU A 394 -12.69 4.62 -23.67
CA GLU A 394 -12.79 6.08 -23.88
C GLU A 394 -11.93 6.59 -25.04
N ASN A 395 -10.73 6.02 -25.19
CA ASN A 395 -9.81 6.33 -26.30
C ASN A 395 -10.31 5.85 -27.68
N GLY A 396 -11.47 5.19 -27.74
CA GLY A 396 -12.12 4.75 -28.97
C GLY A 396 -11.72 3.36 -29.43
N MET A 397 -10.75 2.71 -28.78
CA MET A 397 -10.42 1.31 -29.07
C MET A 397 -11.57 0.39 -28.70
N LYS A 398 -11.69 -0.69 -29.46
CA LYS A 398 -12.79 -1.65 -29.35
C LYS A 398 -12.28 -3.06 -29.61
N ALA A 399 -12.81 -4.01 -28.86
CA ALA A 399 -12.66 -5.43 -29.09
C ALA A 399 -14.02 -6.12 -28.99
N ASP A 400 -14.14 -7.29 -29.63
CA ASP A 400 -15.30 -8.14 -29.47
C ASP A 400 -14.96 -9.63 -29.51
N THR A 401 -15.78 -10.42 -28.83
CA THR A 401 -15.61 -11.87 -28.70
C THR A 401 -16.96 -12.55 -28.65
N PHE A 402 -17.04 -13.76 -29.22
CA PHE A 402 -18.24 -14.59 -29.22
C PHE A 402 -18.06 -15.78 -28.29
N GLU A 403 -19.10 -16.10 -27.53
CA GLU A 403 -19.14 -17.25 -26.65
C GLU A 403 -20.51 -17.93 -26.68
N LYS A 404 -20.60 -19.12 -26.07
CA LYS A 404 -21.84 -19.92 -26.04
C LYS A 404 -22.42 -20.01 -24.65
N LEU A 405 -23.75 -19.91 -24.57
CA LEU A 405 -24.49 -20.14 -23.33
C LEU A 405 -25.62 -21.14 -23.55
N VAL A 406 -26.04 -21.77 -22.46
CA VAL A 406 -27.12 -22.77 -22.46
C VAL A 406 -28.20 -22.37 -21.46
N VAL A 407 -29.44 -22.32 -21.95
CA VAL A 407 -30.63 -21.97 -21.17
C VAL A 407 -31.46 -23.23 -20.95
N LEU A 408 -31.79 -23.53 -19.69
CA LEU A 408 -32.51 -24.74 -19.29
C LEU A 408 -33.95 -24.50 -18.79
N LYS A 409 -34.39 -23.23 -18.75
CA LYS A 409 -35.68 -22.81 -18.19
C LYS A 409 -36.88 -23.34 -18.95
#